data_AF-A0A2T6IQ18-F1
#
_entry.id   AF-A0A2T6IQ18-F1
#
_cell.length_a   1.000
_cell.length_b   1.000
_cell.length_c   1.000
_cell.angle_alpha   90.00
_cell.angle_beta   90.00
_cell.angle_gamma   90.00
#
_symmetry.space_group_name_H-M   'P 1'
#
loop_
_entity.id
_entity.type
_entity.pdbx_description
1 polymer ?
#
loop_
_entity_poly.entity_id
_entity_poly.type
_entity_poly.pdbx_seq_one_letter_code
_entity_poly.pdbx_strand_id
1 'polypeptide(L)'
;MVANVLKKDLKNSSSKLKEAAQRELAAEPNAGPVTVDMLISYEIKKDGVAYLRKDANNGVKNLLWMKRALDFIVGFLENATFKMKDKTAKECATEVYQCVLKPYHGFMVSHIVSLAFNLCPSREDLCKKLDFENDAMIETRVRALSKVCRPLLDEISDMLEKAGCNFPDKA
;
A
#
# COMPACT_ATOMS: atom_id res chain seq x y z
N MET A 1 0.69 -20.24 5.26
CA MET A 1 0.16 -19.80 3.95
C MET A 1 0.58 -18.35 3.71
N VAL A 2 1.24 -18.02 2.60
CA VAL A 2 1.87 -16.70 2.30
C VAL A 2 0.93 -15.50 2.54
N ALA A 3 -0.36 -15.67 2.27
CA ALA A 3 -1.38 -14.64 2.52
C ALA A 3 -1.42 -14.14 3.98
N ASN A 4 -1.14 -14.99 4.98
CA ASN A 4 -1.11 -14.58 6.38
C ASN A 4 0.09 -13.66 6.69
N VAL A 5 1.21 -13.86 6.00
CA VAL A 5 2.39 -13.00 6.12
C VAL A 5 2.06 -11.61 5.58
N LEU A 6 1.45 -11.53 4.38
CA LEU A 6 1.03 -10.26 3.78
C LEU A 6 0.00 -9.52 4.63
N LYS A 7 -1.00 -10.23 5.16
CA LYS A 7 -1.99 -9.65 6.07
C LYS A 7 -1.35 -9.14 7.37
N LYS A 8 -0.38 -9.87 7.91
CA LYS A 8 0.37 -9.44 9.10
C LYS A 8 1.18 -8.18 8.81
N ASP A 9 1.80 -8.10 7.64
CA ASP A 9 2.58 -6.94 7.22
C ASP A 9 1.72 -5.66 7.14
N LEU A 10 0.58 -5.72 6.43
CA LEU A 10 -0.39 -4.61 6.38
C LEU A 10 -0.91 -4.20 7.77
N LYS A 11 -1.19 -5.18 8.63
CA LYS A 11 -1.61 -4.91 10.02
C LYS A 11 -0.52 -4.23 10.83
N ASN A 12 0.72 -4.68 10.68
CA ASN A 12 1.85 -4.07 11.37
C ASN A 12 2.08 -2.63 10.91
N SER A 13 2.08 -2.37 9.60
CA SER A 13 2.26 -1.00 9.07
C SER A 13 1.15 -0.06 9.55
N SER A 14 -0.11 -0.50 9.50
CA SER A 14 -1.23 0.32 9.97
C SER A 14 -1.23 0.54 11.49
N SER A 15 -0.84 -0.46 12.29
CA SER A 15 -0.68 -0.29 13.76
C SER A 15 0.42 0.73 14.06
N LYS A 16 1.60 0.55 13.47
CA LYS A 16 2.76 1.43 13.70
C LYS A 16 2.49 2.86 13.24
N LEU A 17 1.74 3.04 12.15
CA LEU A 17 1.33 4.37 11.69
C LEU A 17 0.36 5.03 12.69
N LYS A 18 -0.61 4.29 13.23
CA LYS A 18 -1.51 4.80 14.28
C LYS A 18 -0.75 5.15 15.55
N GLU A 19 0.20 4.32 15.96
CA GLU A 19 1.07 4.58 17.10
C GLU A 19 1.93 5.83 16.88
N ALA A 20 2.41 6.07 15.66
CA ALA A 20 3.15 7.29 15.30
C ALA A 20 2.27 8.54 15.43
N ALA A 21 1.06 8.51 14.87
CA ALA A 21 0.10 9.61 15.00
C ALA A 21 -0.29 9.86 16.47
N GLN A 22 -0.43 8.80 17.28
CA GLN A 22 -0.70 8.95 18.73
C GLN A 22 0.48 9.59 19.47
N ARG A 23 1.73 9.25 19.13
CA ARG A 23 2.92 9.89 19.73
C ARG A 23 3.00 11.37 19.41
N GLU A 24 2.64 11.75 18.20
CA GLU A 24 2.59 13.15 17.78
C GLU A 24 1.47 13.91 18.50
N LEU A 25 0.25 13.35 18.52
CA LEU A 25 -0.86 13.95 19.25
C LEU A 25 -0.56 14.12 20.74
N ALA A 26 0.16 13.18 21.36
CA ALA A 26 0.61 13.30 22.74
C ALA A 26 1.67 14.39 22.94
N ALA A 27 2.50 14.66 21.93
CA ALA A 27 3.51 15.72 21.96
C ALA A 27 2.90 17.10 21.70
N GLU A 28 1.84 17.20 20.90
CA GLU A 28 1.12 18.44 20.57
C GLU A 28 -0.41 18.29 20.75
N PRO A 29 -0.93 18.20 22.00
CA PRO A 29 -2.33 17.84 22.28
C PRO A 29 -3.39 18.79 21.72
N ASN A 30 -2.99 20.03 21.39
CA ASN A 30 -3.89 21.08 20.91
C ASN A 30 -3.83 21.31 19.40
N ALA A 31 -3.06 20.49 18.65
CA ALA A 31 -2.87 20.66 17.20
C ALA A 31 -4.06 20.16 16.35
N GLY A 32 -5.06 19.52 16.97
CA GLY A 32 -6.19 18.90 16.26
C GLY A 32 -5.86 17.48 15.75
N PRO A 33 -6.62 16.95 14.76
CA PRO A 33 -6.35 15.62 14.22
C PRO A 33 -5.04 15.61 13.43
N VAL A 34 -4.21 14.61 13.66
CA VAL A 34 -2.94 14.42 12.93
C VAL A 34 -3.24 14.10 11.47
N THR A 35 -2.77 14.97 10.57
CA THR A 35 -2.78 14.76 9.12
C THR A 35 -1.49 14.07 8.66
N VAL A 36 -1.47 13.65 7.39
CA VAL A 36 -0.27 13.03 6.81
C VAL A 36 0.90 14.01 6.73
N ASP A 37 0.65 15.27 6.37
CA ASP A 37 1.69 16.31 6.28
C ASP A 37 2.27 16.66 7.66
N MET A 38 1.42 16.70 8.70
CA MET A 38 1.83 16.92 10.08
C MET A 38 2.74 15.77 10.54
N LEU A 39 2.33 14.52 10.32
CA LEU A 39 3.13 13.35 10.68
C LEU A 39 4.50 13.30 10.01
N ILE A 40 4.55 13.60 8.70
CA ILE A 40 5.81 13.66 7.97
C ILE A 40 6.69 14.79 8.52
N SER A 41 6.12 15.98 8.71
CA SER A 41 6.86 17.15 9.20
C SER A 41 7.39 16.96 10.62
N TYR A 42 6.58 16.39 11.50
CA TYR A 42 6.94 16.10 12.89
C TYR A 42 8.09 15.11 12.99
N GLU A 43 8.00 13.95 12.32
CA GLU A 43 9.06 12.94 12.38
C GLU A 43 10.37 13.43 11.71
N ILE A 44 10.29 14.22 10.64
CA ILE A 44 11.47 14.86 10.03
C ILE A 44 12.11 15.85 10.99
N LYS A 45 11.32 16.71 11.64
CA LYS A 45 11.83 17.69 12.62
C LYS A 45 12.50 16.99 13.80
N LYS A 46 11.94 15.86 14.23
CA LYS A 46 12.42 15.11 15.39
C LYS A 46 13.71 14.32 15.11
N ASP A 47 13.70 13.51 14.05
CA ASP A 47 14.75 12.51 13.82
C ASP A 47 15.59 12.77 12.55
N GLY A 48 15.05 13.56 11.61
CA GLY A 48 15.69 13.84 10.33
C GLY A 48 15.53 12.72 9.30
N VAL A 49 15.47 13.10 8.01
CA VAL A 49 15.22 12.17 6.88
C VAL A 49 16.22 10.99 6.86
N ALA A 50 17.49 11.25 7.15
CA ALA A 50 18.53 10.22 7.15
C ALA A 50 18.31 9.13 8.22
N TYR A 51 17.75 9.50 9.38
CA TYR A 51 17.40 8.55 10.42
C TYR A 51 16.14 7.75 10.02
N LEU A 52 15.09 8.45 9.57
CA LEU A 52 13.83 7.82 9.13
C LEU A 52 14.05 6.78 8.03
N ARG A 53 15.00 7.04 7.12
CA ARG A 53 15.39 6.09 6.08
C ARG A 53 15.97 4.79 6.64
N LYS A 54 16.82 4.88 7.67
CA LYS A 54 17.53 3.74 8.27
C LYS A 54 16.64 2.95 9.23
N ASP A 55 15.89 3.64 10.07
CA ASP A 55 15.00 3.00 11.02
C ASP A 55 13.83 2.32 10.30
N ALA A 56 13.42 1.15 10.77
CA ALA A 56 12.32 0.37 10.20
C ALA A 56 10.98 0.61 10.95
N ASN A 57 11.00 1.38 12.03
CA ASN A 57 9.92 1.47 13.01
C ASN A 57 9.37 2.90 13.20
N ASN A 58 9.53 3.77 12.21
CA ASN A 58 8.98 5.12 12.20
C ASN A 58 7.70 5.22 11.36
N GLY A 59 6.85 6.20 11.67
CA GLY A 59 5.56 6.42 11.03
C GLY A 59 5.70 6.69 9.53
N VAL A 60 6.67 7.52 9.13
CA VAL A 60 6.89 7.88 7.72
C VAL A 60 7.20 6.66 6.85
N LYS A 61 8.08 5.77 7.31
CA LYS A 61 8.41 4.56 6.56
C LYS A 61 7.27 3.56 6.55
N ASN A 62 6.49 3.45 7.63
CA ASN A 62 5.30 2.61 7.66
C ASN A 62 4.19 3.14 6.74
N LEU A 63 4.01 4.47 6.66
CA LEU A 63 3.14 5.13 5.70
C LEU A 63 3.57 4.84 4.26
N LEU A 64 4.86 4.96 3.94
CA LEU A 64 5.41 4.68 2.61
C LEU A 64 5.09 3.25 2.15
N TRP A 65 5.38 2.25 2.99
CA TRP A 65 5.10 0.85 2.64
C TRP A 65 3.62 0.54 2.56
N MET A 66 2.80 1.14 3.45
CA MET A 66 1.35 1.02 3.37
C MET A 66 0.80 1.61 2.07
N LYS A 67 1.27 2.78 1.65
CA LYS A 67 0.90 3.42 0.38
C LYS A 67 1.19 2.52 -0.81
N ARG A 68 2.42 1.97 -0.90
CA ARG A 68 2.81 1.04 -1.98
C ARG A 68 1.96 -0.23 -1.99
N ALA A 69 1.63 -0.78 -0.82
CA ALA A 69 0.76 -1.94 -0.74
C ALA A 69 -0.68 -1.64 -1.17
N LEU A 70 -1.20 -0.46 -0.82
CA LEU A 70 -2.53 0.01 -1.26
C LEU A 70 -2.57 0.27 -2.77
N ASP A 71 -1.53 0.88 -3.35
CA ASP A 71 -1.39 1.02 -4.80
C ASP A 71 -1.45 -0.33 -5.51
N PHE A 72 -0.78 -1.34 -4.95
CA PHE A 72 -0.83 -2.69 -5.48
C PHE A 72 -2.24 -3.28 -5.41
N ILE A 73 -2.93 -3.16 -4.27
CA ILE A 73 -4.29 -3.71 -4.09
C ILE A 73 -5.27 -3.03 -5.05
N VAL A 74 -5.26 -1.70 -5.11
CA VAL A 74 -6.16 -0.93 -5.98
C VAL A 74 -5.87 -1.25 -7.44
N GLY A 75 -4.60 -1.22 -7.86
CA GLY A 75 -4.21 -1.58 -9.24
C GLY A 75 -4.60 -3.01 -9.59
N PHE A 76 -4.38 -3.97 -8.69
CA PHE A 76 -4.75 -5.37 -8.92
C PHE A 76 -6.25 -5.52 -9.14
N LEU A 77 -7.07 -4.87 -8.29
CA LEU A 77 -8.53 -4.89 -8.43
C LEU A 77 -8.97 -4.23 -9.75
N GLU A 78 -8.39 -3.09 -10.13
CA GLU A 78 -8.70 -2.45 -11.41
C GLU A 78 -8.38 -3.36 -12.60
N ASN A 79 -7.21 -4.00 -12.60
CA ASN A 79 -6.81 -4.93 -13.65
C ASN A 79 -7.72 -6.15 -13.71
N ALA A 80 -7.94 -6.80 -12.58
CA ALA A 80 -8.74 -8.03 -12.51
C ALA A 80 -10.22 -7.80 -12.83
N THR A 81 -10.73 -6.57 -12.74
CA THR A 81 -12.16 -6.28 -12.89
C THR A 81 -12.51 -5.53 -14.15
N PHE A 82 -11.71 -4.55 -14.61
CA PHE A 82 -12.08 -3.76 -15.78
C PHE A 82 -10.95 -3.32 -16.72
N LYS A 83 -9.68 -3.30 -16.33
CA LYS A 83 -8.58 -2.93 -17.24
C LYS A 83 -8.05 -4.11 -18.06
N MET A 84 -8.07 -5.33 -17.51
CA MET A 84 -7.47 -6.53 -18.12
C MET A 84 -8.41 -7.74 -18.00
N LYS A 85 -9.68 -7.59 -18.41
CA LYS A 85 -10.74 -8.61 -18.22
C LYS A 85 -10.44 -9.96 -18.89
N ASP A 86 -9.60 -9.97 -19.92
CA ASP A 86 -9.15 -11.15 -20.67
C ASP A 86 -7.99 -11.90 -20.00
N LYS A 87 -7.43 -11.36 -18.91
CA LYS A 87 -6.26 -11.90 -18.22
C LYS A 87 -6.62 -12.62 -16.94
N THR A 88 -5.74 -13.55 -16.55
CA THR A 88 -5.83 -14.25 -15.26
C THR A 88 -5.51 -13.31 -14.09
N ALA A 89 -5.99 -13.64 -12.89
CA ALA A 89 -5.65 -12.89 -11.68
C ALA A 89 -4.13 -12.84 -11.44
N LYS A 90 -3.40 -13.91 -11.80
CA LYS A 90 -1.94 -13.96 -11.75
C LYS A 90 -1.31 -12.90 -12.67
N GLU A 91 -1.75 -12.81 -13.92
CA GLU A 91 -1.23 -11.83 -14.88
C GLU A 91 -1.53 -10.39 -14.41
N CYS A 92 -2.76 -10.15 -13.96
CA CYS A 92 -3.18 -8.86 -13.39
C CYS A 92 -2.32 -8.45 -12.19
N ALA A 93 -2.09 -9.36 -11.24
CA ALA A 93 -1.24 -9.10 -10.07
C ALA A 93 0.23 -8.90 -10.47
N THR A 94 0.72 -9.67 -11.45
CA THR A 94 2.10 -9.58 -11.91
C THR A 94 2.37 -8.22 -12.55
N GLU A 95 1.49 -7.73 -13.42
CA GLU A 95 1.64 -6.42 -14.08
C GLU A 95 1.78 -5.30 -13.05
N VAL A 96 0.86 -5.21 -12.09
CA VAL A 96 0.88 -4.15 -11.06
C VAL A 96 2.11 -4.28 -10.17
N TYR A 97 2.50 -5.50 -9.82
CA TYR A 97 3.69 -5.77 -9.02
C TYR A 97 4.96 -5.21 -9.65
N GLN A 98 5.14 -5.41 -10.97
CA GLN A 98 6.32 -4.92 -11.70
C GLN A 98 6.46 -3.40 -11.58
N CYS A 99 5.34 -2.68 -11.58
CA CYS A 99 5.31 -1.23 -11.53
C CYS A 99 5.42 -0.69 -10.10
N VAL A 100 4.73 -1.30 -9.14
CA VAL A 100 4.48 -0.69 -7.82
C VAL A 100 5.44 -1.17 -6.72
N LEU A 101 5.76 -2.46 -6.68
CA LEU A 101 6.50 -3.08 -5.55
C LEU A 101 7.85 -3.65 -5.96
N LYS A 102 7.97 -4.18 -7.18
CA LYS A 102 9.21 -4.77 -7.70
C LYS A 102 10.44 -3.83 -7.60
N PRO A 103 10.34 -2.51 -7.88
CA PRO A 103 11.49 -1.62 -7.73
C PRO A 103 12.06 -1.61 -6.31
N TYR A 104 11.23 -1.89 -5.30
CA TYR A 104 11.54 -1.85 -3.88
C TYR A 104 11.72 -3.23 -3.26
N HIS A 105 11.69 -4.32 -4.03
CA HIS A 105 11.94 -5.67 -3.53
C HIS A 105 13.29 -6.16 -4.02
N GLY A 106 14.13 -6.66 -3.10
CA GLY A 106 15.34 -7.38 -3.42
C GLY A 106 15.05 -8.66 -4.22
N PHE A 107 16.10 -9.29 -4.75
CA PHE A 107 15.97 -10.52 -5.54
C PHE A 107 15.22 -11.63 -4.78
N MET A 108 15.53 -11.81 -3.50
CA MET A 108 14.92 -12.84 -2.65
C MET A 108 13.42 -12.60 -2.45
N VAL A 109 13.03 -11.40 -2.01
CA VAL A 109 11.61 -11.04 -1.81
C VAL A 109 10.84 -11.14 -3.14
N SER A 110 11.45 -10.68 -4.23
CA SER A 110 10.84 -10.77 -5.56
C SER A 110 10.55 -12.20 -6.00
N HIS A 111 11.46 -13.13 -5.70
CA HIS A 111 11.28 -14.54 -6.02
C HIS A 111 10.12 -15.15 -5.23
N ILE A 112 10.04 -14.87 -3.93
CA ILE A 112 8.94 -15.31 -3.07
C ILE A 112 7.60 -14.78 -3.58
N VAL A 113 7.52 -13.49 -3.95
CA VAL A 113 6.29 -12.90 -4.51
C VAL A 113 5.89 -13.57 -5.82
N SER A 114 6.85 -13.86 -6.70
CA SER A 114 6.57 -14.55 -7.97
C SER A 114 5.98 -15.94 -7.75
N LEU A 115 6.49 -16.68 -6.76
CA LEU A 115 5.90 -17.96 -6.35
C LEU A 115 4.51 -17.78 -5.74
N ALA A 116 4.29 -16.73 -4.96
CA ALA A 116 3.00 -16.44 -4.34
C ALA A 116 1.90 -16.16 -5.37
N PHE A 117 2.21 -15.57 -6.54
CA PHE A 117 1.22 -15.34 -7.59
C PHE A 117 0.70 -16.63 -8.25
N ASN A 118 1.42 -17.74 -8.12
CA ASN A 118 0.88 -19.04 -8.54
C ASN A 118 -0.26 -19.53 -7.61
N LEU A 119 -0.43 -18.89 -6.45
CA LEU A 119 -1.52 -19.16 -5.51
C LEU A 119 -2.70 -18.20 -5.68
N CYS A 120 -2.66 -17.31 -6.69
CA CYS A 120 -3.80 -16.46 -7.01
C CYS A 120 -5.01 -17.33 -7.40
N PRO A 121 -6.22 -16.99 -6.89
CA PRO A 121 -7.44 -17.70 -7.29
C PRO A 121 -7.77 -17.44 -8.77
N SER A 122 -8.71 -18.21 -9.32
CA SER A 122 -9.34 -17.84 -10.59
C SER A 122 -10.06 -16.48 -10.46
N ARG A 123 -10.31 -15.79 -11.58
CA ARG A 123 -11.09 -14.54 -11.56
C ARG A 123 -12.48 -14.77 -10.98
N GLU A 124 -13.12 -15.87 -11.35
CA GLU A 124 -14.44 -16.25 -10.86
C GLU A 124 -14.43 -16.46 -9.33
N ASP A 125 -13.45 -17.20 -8.80
CA ASP A 125 -13.33 -17.42 -7.35
C ASP A 125 -13.00 -16.13 -6.59
N LEU A 126 -12.22 -15.23 -7.20
CA LEU A 126 -11.96 -13.90 -6.64
C LEU A 126 -13.27 -13.12 -6.52
N CYS A 127 -14.08 -13.09 -7.59
CA CYS A 127 -15.37 -12.40 -7.64
C CYS A 127 -16.34 -12.96 -6.58
N LYS A 128 -16.44 -14.30 -6.48
CA LYS A 128 -17.24 -14.98 -5.44
C LYS A 128 -16.78 -14.64 -4.03
N LYS A 129 -15.46 -14.65 -3.77
CA LYS A 129 -14.90 -14.36 -2.43
C LYS A 129 -15.08 -12.91 -1.98
N LEU A 130 -15.23 -11.98 -2.92
CA LEU A 130 -15.48 -10.58 -2.63
C LEU A 130 -16.98 -10.28 -2.48
N ASP A 131 -17.83 -11.33 -2.47
CA ASP A 131 -19.27 -11.26 -2.24
C ASP A 131 -20.00 -10.32 -3.21
N PHE A 132 -19.65 -10.43 -4.48
CA PHE A 132 -20.27 -9.65 -5.52
C PHE A 132 -21.23 -10.50 -6.36
N GLU A 133 -22.47 -10.03 -6.50
CA GLU A 133 -23.55 -10.74 -7.21
C GLU A 133 -23.27 -10.95 -8.71
N ASN A 134 -22.61 -10.00 -9.38
CA ASN A 134 -22.27 -10.10 -10.80
C ASN A 134 -21.13 -9.14 -11.20
N ASP A 135 -20.47 -9.42 -12.33
CA ASP A 135 -19.33 -8.66 -12.88
C ASP A 135 -19.58 -7.15 -13.02
N ALA A 136 -20.80 -6.73 -13.34
CA ALA A 136 -21.13 -5.31 -13.48
C ALA A 136 -21.13 -4.57 -12.13
N MET A 137 -21.63 -5.20 -11.07
CA MET A 137 -21.56 -4.64 -9.72
C MET A 137 -20.12 -4.59 -9.21
N ILE A 138 -19.30 -5.59 -9.52
CA ILE A 138 -17.86 -5.61 -9.18
C ILE A 138 -17.17 -4.39 -9.76
N GLU A 139 -17.31 -4.22 -11.07
CA GLU A 139 -16.70 -3.12 -11.79
C GLU A 139 -17.15 -1.77 -11.20
N THR A 140 -18.45 -1.61 -10.93
CA THR A 140 -18.98 -0.39 -10.33
C THR A 140 -18.35 -0.09 -8.97
N ARG A 141 -18.25 -1.09 -8.09
CA ARG A 141 -17.68 -0.94 -6.75
C ARG A 141 -16.17 -0.67 -6.79
N VAL A 142 -15.43 -1.37 -7.65
CA VAL A 142 -13.99 -1.12 -7.81
C VAL A 142 -13.75 0.27 -8.41
N ARG A 143 -14.55 0.71 -9.38
CA ARG A 143 -14.46 2.09 -9.91
C ARG A 143 -14.72 3.15 -8.83
N ALA A 144 -15.69 2.92 -7.94
CA ALA A 144 -15.95 3.81 -6.82
C ALA A 144 -14.77 3.83 -5.82
N LEU A 145 -14.21 2.65 -5.49
CA LEU A 145 -13.00 2.55 -4.66
C LEU A 145 -11.83 3.31 -5.29
N SER A 146 -11.53 3.07 -6.57
CA SER A 146 -10.47 3.76 -7.31
C SER A 146 -10.65 5.27 -7.32
N LYS A 147 -11.88 5.77 -7.50
CA LYS A 147 -12.18 7.21 -7.50
C LYS A 147 -11.82 7.89 -6.18
N VAL A 148 -11.93 7.18 -5.06
CA VAL A 148 -11.55 7.68 -3.73
C VAL A 148 -10.07 7.46 -3.45
N CYS A 149 -9.57 6.25 -3.69
CA CYS A 149 -8.22 5.88 -3.30
C CYS A 149 -7.14 6.54 -4.16
N ARG A 150 -7.33 6.67 -5.48
CA ARG A 150 -6.27 7.17 -6.38
C ARG A 150 -5.82 8.59 -5.99
N PRO A 151 -6.71 9.60 -5.86
CA PRO A 151 -6.28 10.93 -5.47
C PRO A 151 -5.56 10.97 -4.12
N LEU A 152 -6.02 10.19 -3.13
CA LEU A 152 -5.40 10.13 -1.80
C LEU A 152 -4.00 9.50 -1.85
N LEU A 153 -3.84 8.41 -2.63
CA LEU A 153 -2.55 7.74 -2.78
C LEU A 153 -1.55 8.62 -3.55
N ASP A 154 -2.02 9.35 -4.55
CA ASP A 154 -1.22 10.30 -5.32
C ASP A 154 -0.77 11.47 -4.41
N GLU A 155 -1.68 12.05 -3.63
CA GLU A 155 -1.35 13.12 -2.68
C GLU A 155 -0.33 12.67 -1.61
N ILE A 156 -0.49 11.46 -1.05
CA ILE A 156 0.49 10.88 -0.13
C ILE A 156 1.85 10.68 -0.83
N SER A 157 1.84 10.26 -2.10
CA SER A 157 3.07 10.12 -2.90
C SER A 157 3.79 11.46 -3.03
N ASP A 158 3.07 12.50 -3.42
CA ASP A 158 3.60 13.85 -3.62
C ASP A 158 4.16 14.42 -2.31
N MET A 159 3.46 14.22 -1.19
CA MET A 159 3.95 14.62 0.14
C MET A 159 5.26 13.92 0.51
N LEU A 160 5.34 12.59 0.31
CA LEU A 160 6.54 11.81 0.59
C LEU A 160 7.71 12.20 -0.32
N GLU A 161 7.45 12.47 -1.60
CA GLU A 161 8.46 12.89 -2.56
C GLU A 161 9.00 14.28 -2.23
N LYS A 162 8.11 15.25 -2.01
CA LYS A 162 8.47 16.62 -1.62
C LYS A 162 9.29 16.65 -0.32
N ALA A 163 9.01 15.75 0.60
CA ALA A 163 9.72 15.64 1.88
C ALA A 163 11.04 14.83 1.80
N GLY A 164 11.38 14.25 0.65
CA GLY A 164 12.56 13.38 0.50
C GLY A 164 12.41 12.01 1.20
N CYS A 165 11.18 11.59 1.45
CA CYS A 165 10.80 10.38 2.19
C CYS A 165 10.28 9.24 1.31
N ASN A 166 10.22 9.40 -0.02
CA ASN A 166 10.00 8.28 -0.95
C ASN A 166 11.28 7.44 -1.09
N PHE A 167 11.60 6.69 -0.03
CA PHE A 167 12.86 5.96 0.07
C PHE A 167 12.99 4.85 -0.99
N PRO A 168 14.08 4.79 -1.77
CA PRO A 168 14.26 3.79 -2.83
C PRO A 168 14.75 2.44 -2.31
N ASP A 169 14.93 2.31 -0.99
CA ASP A 169 15.53 1.13 -0.37
C ASP A 169 14.68 -0.12 -0.60
N LYS A 170 15.38 -1.23 -0.81
CA LYS A 170 14.77 -2.52 -1.07
C LYS A 170 14.53 -3.29 0.23
N ALA A 171 13.36 -3.91 0.33
CA ALA A 171 13.10 -4.98 1.29
C ALA A 171 13.81 -6.28 0.90
#